data_AF-A0A0A9ZCJ0-F1
#
_entry.id   AF-A0A0A9ZCJ0-F1
#
_cell.length_a   1.000
_cell.length_b   1.000
_cell.length_c   1.000
_cell.angle_alpha   90.00
_cell.angle_beta   90.00
_cell.angle_gamma   90.00
#
_symmetry.space_group_name_H-M   'P 1'
#
loop_
_entity.id
_entity.type
_entity.pdbx_description
1 polymer ?
#
loop_
_entity_poly.entity_id
_entity_poly.type
_entity_poly.pdbx_seq_one_letter_code
_entity_poly.pdbx_strand_id
1 'polypeptide(L)'
;MWGNLAAESDSEDEPLLSRVGDIPLEWYDSEDHMGYDIYGNPIKHLDRGDGIDAFLRRADDPNAMRTIFDPLNNCNIILTDEELNMIHRLRHGKFPHKNFNPDEDYSAPITVRVEKLGRLYDSKKRFMPSTSE
;
A
#
# COMPACT_ATOMS: atom_id res chain seq x y z
N MET A 1 2.98 26.94 -7.29
CA MET A 1 3.77 25.69 -7.17
C MET A 1 2.75 24.59 -6.98
N TRP A 2 2.38 23.91 -8.06
CA TRP A 2 1.46 22.79 -7.99
C TRP A 2 2.22 21.61 -7.42
N GLY A 3 1.70 21.06 -6.33
CA GLY A 3 2.28 19.91 -5.64
C GLY A 3 2.44 18.74 -6.59
N ASN A 4 3.52 18.00 -6.40
CA ASN A 4 3.72 16.71 -7.04
C ASN A 4 2.50 15.85 -6.69
N LEU A 5 1.58 15.69 -7.63
CA LEU A 5 0.74 14.50 -7.68
C LEU A 5 1.71 13.34 -7.91
N ALA A 6 2.23 12.78 -6.83
CA ALA A 6 2.37 11.34 -6.81
C ALA A 6 0.96 10.84 -7.14
N ALA A 7 0.79 10.29 -8.34
CA ALA A 7 -0.40 9.53 -8.65
C ALA A 7 -0.60 8.60 -7.45
N GLU A 8 -1.76 8.71 -6.79
CA GLU A 8 -2.22 7.74 -5.82
C GLU A 8 -2.30 6.40 -6.57
N SER A 9 -1.18 5.70 -6.64
CA SER A 9 -1.11 4.31 -7.08
C SER A 9 -1.50 3.47 -5.88
N ASP A 10 -2.74 3.65 -5.41
CA ASP A 10 -3.34 2.73 -4.47
C ASP A 10 -3.73 1.48 -5.25
N SER A 11 -3.40 0.31 -4.71
CA SER A 11 -3.68 -0.99 -5.33
C SER A 11 -5.16 -1.20 -5.65
N GLU A 12 -6.06 -0.44 -5.02
CA GLU A 12 -7.50 -0.47 -5.26
C GLU A 12 -7.91 0.01 -6.66
N ASP A 13 -7.10 0.86 -7.31
CA ASP A 13 -7.37 1.40 -8.64
C ASP A 13 -6.69 0.62 -9.77
N GLU A 14 -5.89 -0.42 -9.46
CA GLU A 14 -5.36 -1.29 -10.51
C GLU A 14 -6.50 -2.06 -11.18
N PRO A 15 -6.62 -1.99 -12.52
CA PRO A 15 -7.72 -2.64 -13.21
C PRO A 15 -7.57 -4.15 -13.06
N LEU A 16 -8.46 -4.76 -12.26
CA LEU A 16 -8.63 -6.21 -12.23
C LEU A 16 -9.02 -6.68 -13.63
N LEU A 17 -8.15 -7.46 -14.28
CA LEU A 17 -8.45 -8.05 -15.57
C LEU A 17 -9.56 -9.10 -15.43
N SER A 18 -9.60 -9.80 -14.29
CA SER A 18 -10.60 -10.82 -13.98
C SER A 18 -11.63 -10.35 -12.96
N ARG A 19 -12.92 -10.62 -13.24
CA ARG A 19 -14.07 -10.30 -12.37
C ARG A 19 -14.58 -11.48 -11.54
N VAL A 20 -13.84 -12.59 -11.52
CA VAL A 20 -14.26 -13.85 -10.87
C VAL A 20 -14.42 -13.69 -9.34
N GLY A 21 -13.67 -12.77 -8.71
CA GLY A 21 -13.72 -12.55 -7.26
C GLY A 21 -12.99 -13.64 -6.47
N ASP A 22 -13.29 -13.75 -5.17
CA ASP A 22 -12.69 -14.73 -4.25
C ASP A 22 -13.39 -16.10 -4.37
N ILE A 23 -13.15 -16.77 -5.49
CA ILE A 23 -13.68 -18.11 -5.80
C ILE A 23 -12.50 -19.07 -5.98
N PRO A 24 -12.62 -20.35 -5.59
CA PRO A 24 -11.60 -21.35 -5.85
C PRO A 24 -11.27 -21.44 -7.35
N LEU A 25 -10.00 -21.16 -7.70
CA LEU A 25 -9.54 -21.20 -9.10
C LEU A 25 -9.54 -22.61 -9.70
N GLU A 26 -9.55 -23.65 -8.86
CA GLU A 26 -9.64 -25.05 -9.27
C GLU A 26 -10.86 -25.34 -10.16
N TRP A 27 -11.93 -24.53 -10.06
CA TRP A 27 -13.13 -24.69 -10.90
C TRP A 27 -12.86 -24.42 -12.39
N TYR A 28 -11.78 -23.71 -12.69
CA TYR A 28 -11.34 -23.41 -14.05
C TYR A 28 -10.24 -24.35 -14.55
N ASP A 29 -9.80 -25.34 -13.76
CA ASP A 29 -8.71 -26.26 -14.16
C ASP A 29 -9.08 -27.11 -15.40
N SER A 30 -10.38 -27.38 -15.61
CA SER A 30 -10.88 -28.09 -16.79
C SER A 30 -11.29 -27.18 -17.95
N GLU A 31 -11.34 -25.87 -17.74
CA GLU A 31 -11.81 -24.89 -18.72
C GLU A 31 -10.62 -24.24 -19.45
N ASP A 32 -10.81 -23.87 -20.72
CA ASP A 32 -9.75 -23.21 -21.52
C ASP A 32 -9.50 -21.74 -21.12
N HIS A 33 -10.33 -21.20 -20.22
CA HIS A 33 -10.31 -19.80 -19.79
C HIS A 33 -10.57 -19.68 -18.29
N MET A 34 -10.02 -18.62 -17.69
CA MET A 34 -10.21 -18.23 -16.28
C MET A 34 -11.14 -17.03 -16.22
N GLY A 35 -12.45 -17.26 -16.38
CA GLY A 35 -13.47 -16.23 -16.30
C GLY A 35 -13.45 -15.22 -17.46
N TYR A 36 -14.08 -14.06 -17.23
CA TYR A 36 -14.34 -13.05 -18.26
C TYR A 36 -13.93 -11.65 -17.81
N ASP A 37 -13.51 -10.85 -18.79
CA ASP A 37 -13.25 -9.41 -18.64
C ASP A 37 -14.57 -8.60 -18.56
N ILE A 38 -14.48 -7.30 -18.25
CA ILE A 38 -15.60 -6.35 -18.15
C ILE A 38 -16.45 -6.28 -19.43
N TYR A 39 -15.85 -6.60 -20.58
CA TYR A 39 -16.50 -6.64 -21.87
C TYR A 39 -17.10 -8.02 -22.21
N GLY A 40 -16.95 -9.01 -21.34
CA GLY A 40 -17.42 -10.38 -21.56
C GLY A 40 -16.49 -11.25 -22.42
N ASN A 41 -15.24 -10.81 -22.65
CA ASN A 41 -14.24 -11.59 -23.39
C ASN A 41 -13.61 -12.64 -22.46
N PRO A 42 -13.39 -13.89 -22.94
CA PRO A 42 -12.78 -14.93 -22.13
C PRO A 42 -11.30 -14.63 -21.88
N ILE A 43 -10.87 -14.76 -20.62
CA ILE A 43 -9.47 -14.60 -20.22
C ILE A 43 -8.79 -15.96 -20.35
N LYS A 44 -7.96 -16.14 -21.37
CA LYS A 44 -7.34 -17.45 -21.65
C LYS A 44 -6.36 -17.87 -20.56
N HIS A 45 -6.16 -19.17 -20.44
CA HIS A 45 -5.05 -19.65 -19.64
C HIS A 45 -3.72 -19.16 -20.25
N LEU A 46 -2.81 -18.63 -19.42
CA LEU A 46 -1.44 -18.42 -19.86
C LEU A 46 -0.82 -19.79 -20.05
N ASP A 47 -0.27 -20.09 -21.23
CA ASP A 47 0.33 -21.41 -21.52
C ASP A 47 1.50 -21.71 -20.57
N ARG A 48 1.16 -22.31 -19.43
CA ARG A 48 2.09 -23.00 -18.54
C ARG A 48 2.38 -24.30 -19.28
N GLY A 49 3.30 -24.22 -20.25
CA GLY A 49 3.82 -25.41 -20.92
C GLY A 49 4.29 -26.46 -19.90
N ASP A 50 4.72 -27.62 -20.39
CA ASP A 50 5.17 -28.72 -19.53
C ASP A 50 6.14 -28.24 -18.44
N GLY A 51 6.12 -28.89 -17.27
CA GLY A 51 6.95 -28.48 -16.13
C GLY A 51 8.44 -28.39 -16.46
N ILE A 52 8.91 -29.13 -17.47
CA ILE A 52 10.27 -29.05 -18.00
C ILE A 52 10.48 -27.74 -18.77
N ASP A 53 9.54 -27.33 -19.60
CA ASP A 53 9.63 -26.09 -20.38
C ASP A 53 9.57 -24.86 -19.45
N ALA A 54 8.70 -24.90 -18.43
CA ALA A 54 8.68 -23.88 -17.38
C ALA A 54 10.02 -23.81 -16.62
N PHE A 55 10.66 -24.95 -16.37
CA PHE A 55 11.98 -25.00 -15.73
C PHE A 55 13.07 -24.42 -16.63
N LEU A 56 13.07 -24.75 -17.92
CA LEU A 56 14.03 -24.23 -18.90
C LEU A 56 13.91 -22.70 -19.04
N ARG A 57 12.68 -22.19 -19.19
CA ARG A 57 12.43 -20.73 -19.20
C ARG A 57 12.97 -20.05 -17.94
N ARG A 58 12.77 -20.66 -16.77
CA ARG A 58 13.31 -20.14 -15.51
C ARG A 58 14.84 -20.17 -15.44
N ALA A 59 15.49 -21.12 -16.11
CA ALA A 59 16.95 -21.22 -16.14
C ALA A 59 17.57 -20.20 -17.12
N ASP A 60 16.91 -19.95 -18.25
CA ASP A 60 17.40 -19.07 -19.31
C ASP A 60 17.11 -17.59 -19.02
N ASP A 61 15.99 -17.28 -18.37
CA ASP A 61 15.60 -15.90 -18.06
C ASP A 61 16.35 -15.35 -16.82
N PRO A 62 17.17 -14.29 -16.95
CA PRO A 62 17.88 -13.70 -15.81
C PRO A 62 16.92 -13.05 -14.80
N ASN A 63 15.72 -12.67 -15.25
CA ASN A 63 14.68 -12.08 -14.41
C ASN A 63 13.77 -13.11 -13.75
N ALA A 64 13.93 -14.40 -14.02
CA ALA A 64 13.01 -15.42 -13.52
C ALA A 64 12.94 -15.49 -11.99
N MET A 65 14.00 -15.06 -11.29
CA MET A 65 13.99 -14.96 -9.81
C MET A 65 13.19 -13.77 -9.28
N ARG A 66 12.85 -12.80 -10.13
CA ARG A 66 12.11 -11.57 -9.81
C ARG A 66 10.68 -11.61 -10.33
N THR A 67 10.34 -12.60 -11.15
CA THR A 67 9.00 -12.81 -11.69
C THR A 67 8.10 -13.54 -10.68
N ILE A 68 6.91 -13.00 -10.45
CA ILE A 68 5.86 -13.59 -9.60
C ILE A 68 4.64 -13.84 -10.47
N PHE A 69 4.01 -15.00 -10.28
CA PHE A 69 2.75 -15.33 -10.94
C PHE A 69 1.58 -14.80 -10.12
N ASP A 70 0.76 -13.94 -10.73
CA ASP A 70 -0.50 -13.49 -10.16
C ASP A 70 -1.63 -14.43 -10.60
N PRO A 71 -2.23 -15.19 -9.66
CA PRO A 71 -3.28 -16.15 -9.97
C PRO A 71 -4.60 -15.49 -10.36
N LEU A 72 -4.87 -14.25 -9.94
CA LEU A 72 -6.15 -13.57 -10.20
C LEU A 72 -6.22 -13.05 -11.64
N ASN A 73 -5.15 -12.40 -12.08
CA ASN A 73 -5.04 -11.85 -13.43
C ASN A 73 -4.40 -12.82 -14.43
N ASN A 74 -4.00 -14.01 -13.97
CA ASN A 74 -3.33 -15.04 -14.75
C ASN A 74 -2.10 -14.52 -15.52
N CYS A 75 -1.33 -13.64 -14.88
CA CYS A 75 -0.24 -12.91 -15.50
C CYS A 75 1.04 -13.03 -14.67
N ASN A 76 2.18 -13.00 -15.36
CA ASN A 76 3.49 -12.98 -14.72
C ASN A 76 3.94 -11.52 -14.56
N ILE A 77 4.11 -11.07 -13.32
CA ILE A 77 4.55 -9.72 -12.98
C ILE A 77 6.04 -9.76 -12.64
N ILE A 78 6.83 -8.88 -13.26
CA ILE A 78 8.27 -8.77 -12.98
C ILE A 78 8.47 -7.64 -11.97
N LEU A 79 9.03 -7.98 -10.81
CA LEU A 79 9.30 -6.97 -9.77
C LEU A 79 10.45 -6.06 -10.16
N THR A 80 10.23 -4.76 -9.98
CA THR A 80 11.22 -3.71 -10.15
C THR A 80 12.30 -3.75 -9.06
N ASP A 81 13.39 -3.02 -9.27
CA ASP A 81 14.45 -2.86 -8.25
C ASP A 81 13.97 -2.14 -6.99
N GLU A 82 13.03 -1.21 -7.12
CA GLU A 82 12.52 -0.45 -5.98
C GLU A 82 11.64 -1.32 -5.08
N GLU A 83 10.75 -2.12 -5.67
CA GLU A 83 9.87 -3.05 -4.95
C GLU A 83 10.67 -4.14 -4.24
N LEU A 84 11.70 -4.70 -4.89
CA LEU A 84 12.55 -5.71 -4.25
C LEU A 84 13.37 -5.14 -3.09
N ASN A 85 13.85 -3.90 -3.22
CA ASN A 85 14.50 -3.20 -2.11
C ASN A 85 13.52 -2.91 -0.96
N MET A 86 12.26 -2.59 -1.28
CA MET A 86 11.20 -2.41 -0.28
C MET A 86 10.92 -3.71 0.48
N ILE A 87 10.74 -4.83 -0.22
CA ILE A 87 10.55 -6.16 0.40
C ILE A 87 11.75 -6.52 1.30
N HIS A 88 12.97 -6.29 0.81
CA HIS A 88 14.18 -6.55 1.59
C HIS A 88 14.20 -5.72 2.88
N ARG A 89 13.87 -4.43 2.81
CA ARG A 89 13.79 -3.55 3.99
C ARG A 89 12.74 -4.01 4.99
N LEU A 90 11.55 -4.35 4.52
CA LEU A 90 10.47 -4.88 5.36
C LEU A 90 10.91 -6.14 6.11
N ARG A 91 11.57 -7.08 5.42
CA ARG A 91 12.10 -8.29 6.06
C ARG A 91 13.15 -8.00 7.14
N HIS A 92 13.89 -6.91 6.99
CA HIS A 92 14.88 -6.45 7.95
C HIS A 92 14.33 -5.49 9.02
N GLY A 93 13.00 -5.27 9.07
CA GLY A 93 12.36 -4.36 10.03
C GLY A 93 12.73 -2.88 9.82
N LYS A 94 13.14 -2.50 8.60
CA LYS A 94 13.42 -1.11 8.23
C LYS A 94 12.21 -0.48 7.54
N PHE A 95 12.17 0.85 7.49
CA PHE A 95 11.12 1.58 6.78
C PHE A 95 11.10 1.23 5.28
N PRO A 96 9.92 1.08 4.66
CA PRO A 96 9.78 0.67 3.27
C PRO A 96 10.35 1.71 2.30
N HIS A 97 10.00 2.98 2.50
CA HIS A 97 10.50 4.08 1.68
C HIS A 97 11.91 4.48 2.08
N LYS A 98 12.77 4.70 1.08
CA LYS A 98 14.18 5.11 1.28
C LYS A 98 14.30 6.45 2.01
N ASN A 99 13.33 7.34 1.78
CA ASN A 99 13.39 8.73 2.19
C ASN A 99 12.55 9.01 3.44
N PHE A 100 12.03 7.97 4.11
CA PHE A 100 11.25 8.15 5.34
C PHE A 100 12.17 8.56 6.49
N ASN A 101 11.84 9.68 7.14
CA ASN A 101 12.56 10.13 8.32
C ASN A 101 11.81 9.68 9.58
N PRO A 102 12.36 8.77 10.40
CA PRO A 102 11.72 8.38 11.66
C PRO A 102 11.73 9.49 12.71
N ASP A 103 12.72 10.37 12.64
CA ASP A 103 12.98 11.41 13.64
C ASP A 103 12.57 12.78 13.07
N GLU A 104 11.34 12.89 12.55
CA GLU A 104 10.80 14.19 12.18
C GLU A 104 10.56 15.04 13.43
N ASP A 105 11.08 16.26 13.42
CA ASP A 105 10.84 17.22 14.49
C ASP A 105 9.33 17.49 14.60
N TYR A 106 8.76 17.17 15.76
CA TYR A 106 7.36 17.45 16.05
C TYR A 106 7.13 18.97 16.05
N SER A 107 6.55 19.48 14.97
CA SER A 107 6.06 20.86 14.91
C SER A 107 4.65 20.88 15.47
N ALA A 108 4.50 21.43 16.69
CA ALA A 108 3.18 21.69 17.24
C ALA A 108 2.50 22.76 16.34
N PRO A 109 1.38 22.46 15.66
CA PRO A 109 0.72 23.42 14.78
C PRO A 109 0.05 24.56 15.55
N ILE A 110 0.04 24.49 16.89
CA ILE A 110 -0.64 25.43 17.76
C ILE A 110 0.40 26.35 18.39
N THR A 111 0.44 27.59 17.90
CA THR A 111 0.94 28.70 18.72
C THR A 111 0.00 28.85 19.91
N VAL A 112 0.50 28.51 21.09
CA VAL A 112 -0.29 28.59 22.33
C VAL A 112 -0.64 30.06 22.57
N ARG A 113 -1.85 30.46 22.20
CA ARG A 113 -2.41 31.71 22.71
C ARG A 113 -2.77 31.43 24.16
N VAL A 114 -1.97 31.96 25.08
CA VAL A 114 -2.17 31.82 26.53
C VAL A 114 -3.36 32.69 26.94
N GLU A 115 -4.55 32.36 26.45
CA GLU A 115 -5.79 32.82 27.05
C GLU A 115 -6.10 31.85 28.20
N LYS A 116 -6.41 32.39 29.40
CA LYS A 116 -6.77 31.56 30.54
C LYS A 116 -7.97 30.69 30.13
N LEU A 117 -7.82 29.36 30.16
CA LEU A 117 -8.84 28.36 29.78
C LEU A 117 -10.11 28.38 30.65
N GLY A 118 -10.28 29.38 31.52
CA GLY A 118 -11.48 29.57 32.33
C GLY A 118 -11.88 31.04 32.37
N ARG A 119 -13.16 31.31 32.09
CA ARG A 119 -13.85 32.54 32.53
C ARG A 119 -14.16 32.43 34.02
N LEU A 120 -13.11 32.45 34.84
CA LEU A 120 -13.27 32.69 36.26
C LEU A 120 -13.39 34.21 36.41
N TYR A 121 -14.60 34.70 36.72
CA TYR A 121 -14.70 36.03 37.30
C TYR A 121 -13.90 36.03 38.60
N ASP A 122 -12.98 37.00 38.74
CA ASP A 122 -12.24 37.14 39.99
C ASP A 122 -13.22 37.38 41.14
N SER A 123 -13.14 36.56 42.19
CA SER A 123 -14.02 36.70 43.35
C SER A 123 -13.81 38.06 44.02
N LYS A 124 -14.88 38.74 44.45
CA LYS A 124 -14.82 40.07 45.10
C LYS A 124 -13.85 40.15 46.29
N LYS A 125 -13.64 39.03 47.00
CA LYS A 125 -12.68 38.91 48.11
C LYS A 125 -11.23 39.21 47.70
N ARG A 126 -10.85 39.00 46.42
CA ARG A 126 -9.52 39.34 45.88
C ARG A 126 -9.28 40.85 45.80
N PHE A 127 -10.33 41.65 45.90
CA PHE A 127 -10.29 43.11 45.82
C PHE A 127 -10.60 43.80 47.15
N MET A 128 -10.76 43.04 48.25
CA MET A 128 -10.95 43.60 49.59
C MET A 128 -9.74 43.25 50.47
N PRO A 129 -9.38 44.10 51.45
CA PRO A 129 -8.29 43.81 52.38
C PRO A 129 -8.57 42.50 53.15
N SER A 130 -7.51 41.74 53.44
CA SER A 130 -7.64 40.47 54.17
C SER A 130 -8.18 40.71 55.58
N THR A 131 -9.19 39.93 55.97
CA THR A 131 -9.82 40.02 57.30
C THR A 131 -9.02 39.31 58.40
N SER A 132 -7.96 38.58 58.04
CA SER A 132 -7.02 38.02 59.02
C SER A 132 -5.87 38.99 59.23
N GLU A 133 -5.86 39.62 60.40
CA GLU A 133 -4.67 40.15 61.09
C GLU A 133 -4.33 39.20 62.24
#